data_AF-A0A368LCY1-F1
#
_entry.id   AF-A0A368LCY1-F1
#
_cell.length_a   1.000
_cell.length_b   1.000
_cell.length_c   1.000
_cell.angle_alpha   90.00
_cell.angle_beta   90.00
_cell.angle_gamma   90.00
#
_symmetry.space_group_name_H-M   'P 1'
#
loop_
_entity.id
_entity.type
_entity.pdbx_description
1 polymer ?
#
loop_
_entity_poly.entity_id
_entity_poly.type
_entity_poly.pdbx_seq_one_letter_code
_entity_poly.pdbx_strand_id
1 'polypeptide(L)'
;MSVRGRRWWHCRVPCSCSAAIPDVAPCREGSSAEASEHGRVLVPRCRCLGLKPCLRHHRKMATKHSPASGEVGRRIVWFRRRAGVSARALAACADMDLTNYQRIERGRGNPTLSTLLQIATALEVDLSALVTGLRPEELQNGRLPYGYTDIPRRRRGPNSTY
;
A
#
# COMPACT_ATOMS: atom_id res chain seq x y z
N MET A 1 21.29 22.10 39.00
CA MET A 1 21.28 20.95 38.07
C MET A 1 19.93 20.25 38.19
N SER A 2 19.18 20.22 37.09
CA SER A 2 17.79 19.78 37.01
C SER A 2 17.74 18.30 36.62
N VAL A 3 17.04 17.45 37.39
CA VAL A 3 16.69 16.10 36.95
C VAL A 3 15.17 16.01 36.92
N ARG A 4 14.59 16.26 35.75
CA ARG A 4 13.15 16.09 35.50
C ARG A 4 12.83 14.60 35.38
N GLY A 5 11.79 14.19 36.09
CA GLY A 5 11.28 12.82 36.12
C GLY A 5 10.86 12.30 34.75
N ARG A 6 11.22 11.04 34.48
CA ARG A 6 10.75 10.28 33.32
C ARG A 6 9.38 9.68 33.63
N ARG A 7 8.36 10.10 32.89
CA ARG A 7 7.02 9.52 32.93
C ARG A 7 7.05 8.11 32.34
N TRP A 8 6.56 7.15 33.12
CA TRP A 8 6.36 5.78 32.68
C TRP A 8 5.06 5.70 31.87
N TRP A 9 5.14 5.28 30.61
CA TRP A 9 3.96 4.89 29.83
C TRP A 9 3.65 3.43 30.17
N HIS A 10 2.74 3.20 31.12
CA HIS A 10 2.14 1.88 31.29
C HIS A 10 1.32 1.55 30.04
N CYS A 11 1.63 0.42 29.40
CA CYS A 11 0.84 -0.15 28.32
C CYS A 11 -0.52 -0.57 28.90
N ARG A 12 -1.57 0.25 28.70
CA ARG A 12 -2.97 -0.07 29.04
C ARG A 12 -3.60 -0.91 27.92
N VAL A 13 -3.11 -2.13 27.72
CA VAL A 13 -3.88 -3.14 26.99
C VAL A 13 -3.99 -4.36 27.91
N PRO A 14 -5.18 -4.73 28.38
CA PRO A 14 -5.36 -5.96 29.13
C PRO A 14 -5.20 -7.11 28.15
N CYS A 15 -4.03 -7.73 28.11
CA CYS A 15 -3.91 -9.07 27.55
C CYS A 15 -4.57 -10.03 28.55
N SER A 16 -5.77 -10.48 28.25
CA SER A 16 -6.41 -11.60 28.92
C SER A 16 -5.68 -12.90 28.56
N CYS A 17 -4.49 -13.10 29.13
CA CYS A 17 -3.86 -14.41 29.20
C CYS A 17 -3.91 -14.89 30.65
N SER A 18 -4.99 -15.56 31.00
CA SER A 18 -5.04 -16.40 32.21
C SER A 18 -4.13 -17.61 32.00
N ALA A 19 -2.86 -17.50 32.35
CA ALA A 19 -2.01 -18.62 32.72
C ALA A 19 -0.71 -18.09 33.36
N ALA A 20 -0.64 -18.17 34.68
CA ALA A 20 0.58 -17.97 35.45
C ALA A 20 1.56 -19.11 35.16
N ILE A 21 2.84 -18.79 34.94
CA ILE A 21 3.93 -19.76 35.03
C ILE A 21 4.81 -19.32 36.21
N PRO A 22 4.91 -20.09 37.31
CA PRO A 22 5.86 -19.82 38.38
C PRO A 22 7.27 -20.30 37.96
N ASP A 23 8.31 -19.71 38.58
CA ASP A 23 9.74 -20.07 38.46
C ASP A 23 10.51 -19.64 37.20
N VAL A 24 10.55 -18.33 36.93
CA VAL A 24 11.65 -17.77 36.11
C VAL A 24 12.33 -16.62 36.85
N ALA A 25 13.55 -16.86 37.30
CA ALA A 25 14.43 -15.86 37.89
C ALA A 25 14.87 -14.81 36.84
N PRO A 26 15.01 -13.52 37.21
CA PRO A 26 15.36 -12.46 36.28
C PRO A 26 16.86 -12.47 35.94
N CYS A 27 17.19 -12.32 34.66
CA CYS A 27 18.58 -12.17 34.19
C CYS A 27 19.08 -10.73 34.37
N ARG A 28 20.30 -10.60 34.90
CA ARG A 28 21.04 -9.35 35.13
C ARG A 28 21.45 -8.62 33.84
N GLU A 29 21.60 -7.31 33.96
CA GLU A 29 22.05 -6.36 32.93
C GLU A 29 23.51 -6.54 32.50
N GLY A 30 23.78 -6.26 31.22
CA GLY A 30 25.09 -5.82 30.73
C GLY A 30 25.70 -6.67 29.61
N SER A 31 25.58 -6.20 28.36
CA SER A 31 26.74 -6.04 27.45
C SER A 31 26.31 -5.37 26.14
N SER A 32 27.05 -4.35 25.76
CA SER A 32 26.86 -3.46 24.61
C SER A 32 27.11 -4.17 23.27
N ALA A 33 26.41 -3.74 22.21
CA ALA A 33 26.81 -4.05 20.83
C ALA A 33 26.53 -2.86 19.90
N GLU A 34 27.58 -2.42 19.22
CA GLU A 34 27.67 -1.30 18.28
C GLU A 34 26.86 -1.51 16.99
N ALA A 35 26.44 -0.39 16.40
CA ALA A 35 25.69 -0.32 15.15
C ALA A 35 26.63 -0.32 13.93
N SER A 36 26.26 -1.06 12.88
CA SER A 36 26.81 -0.88 11.52
C SER A 36 25.66 -0.81 10.50
N GLU A 37 25.71 0.28 9.73
CA GLU A 37 24.82 0.64 8.63
C GLU A 37 24.86 -0.39 7.49
N HIS A 38 23.90 -1.30 7.46
CA HIS A 38 23.30 -1.81 6.22
C HIS A 38 21.88 -2.26 6.62
N GLY A 39 20.85 -1.64 6.04
CA GLY A 39 19.44 -1.70 6.44
C GLY A 39 18.78 -3.08 6.49
N ARG A 40 19.23 -3.94 7.39
CA ARG A 40 18.46 -5.01 8.03
C ARG A 40 18.35 -4.64 9.49
N VAL A 41 17.17 -4.21 9.92
CA VAL A 41 16.86 -4.18 11.34
C VAL A 41 16.78 -5.64 11.79
N LEU A 42 17.89 -6.15 12.34
CA LEU A 42 17.87 -7.33 13.19
C LEU A 42 17.05 -6.96 14.43
N VAL A 43 15.76 -7.27 14.40
CA VAL A 43 14.93 -7.26 15.60
C VAL A 43 15.57 -8.18 16.64
N PRO A 44 15.63 -7.77 17.93
CA PRO A 44 16.19 -8.61 18.97
C PRO A 44 15.41 -9.93 19.00
N ARG A 45 16.12 -11.05 18.82
CA ARG A 45 15.54 -12.40 18.87
C ARG A 45 14.98 -12.63 20.28
N CYS A 46 13.67 -12.50 20.45
CA CYS A 46 12.99 -13.15 21.55
C CYS A 46 13.21 -14.66 21.38
N ARG A 47 14.03 -15.24 22.27
CA ARG A 47 14.28 -16.68 22.36
C ARG A 47 13.08 -17.32 23.08
N CYS A 48 11.97 -17.52 22.36
CA CYS A 48 10.89 -18.37 22.86
C CYS A 48 11.15 -19.80 22.38
N LEU A 49 11.26 -20.71 23.36
CA LEU A 49 11.43 -22.15 23.18
C LEU A 49 10.27 -22.73 22.36
N GLY A 50 10.59 -23.36 21.23
CA GLY A 50 9.88 -24.55 20.73
C GLY A 50 8.39 -24.47 20.35
N LEU A 51 7.75 -23.29 20.29
CA LEU A 51 6.36 -23.16 19.83
C LEU A 51 6.32 -22.46 18.46
N LYS A 52 5.57 -23.07 17.54
CA LYS A 52 5.37 -22.66 16.14
C LYS A 52 5.31 -21.12 16.02
N PRO A 53 5.97 -20.52 15.01
CA PRO A 53 6.02 -19.07 14.89
C PRO A 53 4.61 -18.50 14.88
N CYS A 54 4.30 -17.70 15.89
CA CYS A 54 3.08 -16.93 15.94
C CYS A 54 3.08 -16.08 14.66
N LEU A 55 2.12 -16.34 13.76
CA LEU A 55 1.90 -15.62 12.50
C LEU A 55 1.50 -14.17 12.79
N ARG A 56 2.39 -13.41 13.43
CA ARG A 56 2.22 -11.99 13.67
C ARG A 56 2.67 -11.28 12.40
N HIS A 57 1.74 -11.30 11.44
CA HIS A 57 1.63 -10.33 10.37
C HIS A 57 2.94 -10.05 9.61
N HIS A 58 3.27 -10.91 8.64
CA HIS A 58 3.80 -10.39 7.38
C HIS A 58 2.68 -9.55 6.76
N ARG A 59 2.52 -8.31 7.25
CA ARG A 59 1.56 -7.35 6.69
C ARG A 59 2.06 -7.12 5.27
N LYS A 60 1.49 -7.85 4.30
CA LYS A 60 1.68 -7.56 2.87
C LYS A 60 1.53 -6.05 2.76
N MET A 61 2.64 -5.38 2.44
CA MET A 61 2.68 -3.92 2.34
C MET A 61 1.52 -3.53 1.43
N ALA A 62 0.50 -2.86 1.99
CA ALA A 62 -0.62 -2.36 1.20
C ALA A 62 -0.02 -1.43 0.16
N THR A 63 -0.04 -1.86 -1.11
CA THR A 63 0.44 -1.04 -2.20
C THR A 63 -0.34 0.27 -2.15
N LYS A 64 0.35 1.41 -2.04
CA LYS A 64 -0.30 2.73 -1.99
C LYS A 64 -1.10 3.05 -3.27
N HIS A 65 -1.06 2.19 -4.28
CA HIS A 65 -1.60 2.41 -5.61
C HIS A 65 -2.69 1.39 -5.91
N SER A 66 -3.73 1.84 -6.61
CA SER A 66 -4.82 0.97 -7.08
C SER A 66 -4.30 -0.03 -8.12
N PRO A 67 -4.76 -1.28 -8.09
CA PRO A 67 -4.55 -2.23 -9.18
C PRO A 67 -4.97 -1.67 -10.55
N ALA A 68 -6.03 -0.87 -10.61
CA ALA A 68 -6.53 -0.24 -11.83
C ALA A 68 -5.48 0.68 -12.47
N SER A 69 -4.81 1.53 -11.68
CA SER A 69 -3.74 2.38 -12.18
C SER A 69 -2.54 1.57 -12.68
N GLY A 70 -2.26 0.43 -12.03
CA GLY A 70 -1.27 -0.54 -12.49
C GLY A 70 -1.59 -1.10 -13.88
N GLU A 71 -2.85 -1.46 -14.12
CA GLU A 71 -3.30 -2.00 -15.41
C GLU A 71 -3.23 -0.95 -16.52
N VAL A 72 -3.70 0.28 -16.26
CA VAL A 72 -3.58 1.39 -17.21
C VAL A 72 -2.10 1.65 -17.56
N GLY A 73 -1.22 1.70 -16.56
CA GLY A 73 0.21 1.88 -16.78
C GLY A 73 0.84 0.77 -17.64
N ARG A 74 0.46 -0.49 -17.39
CA ARG A 74 0.91 -1.64 -18.21
C ARG A 74 0.50 -1.49 -19.68
N ARG A 75 -0.72 -1.05 -19.96
CA ARG A 75 -1.22 -0.86 -21.33
C ARG A 75 -0.50 0.27 -22.05
N ILE A 76 -0.27 1.39 -21.38
CA ILE A 76 0.52 2.50 -21.92
C ILE A 76 1.91 2.00 -22.34
N VAL A 77 2.59 1.23 -21.48
CA VAL A 77 3.91 0.65 -21.80
C VAL A 77 3.81 -0.30 -22.99
N TRP A 78 2.76 -1.11 -23.07
CA TRP A 78 2.56 -2.05 -24.17
C TRP A 78 2.37 -1.33 -25.51
N PHE A 79 1.46 -0.35 -25.59
CA PHE A 79 1.25 0.45 -26.80
C PHE A 79 2.51 1.22 -27.19
N ARG A 80 3.17 1.84 -26.21
CA ARG A 80 4.43 2.57 -26.45
C ARG A 80 5.51 1.68 -27.05
N ARG A 81 5.69 0.47 -26.51
CA ARG A 81 6.67 -0.50 -27.03
C ARG A 81 6.31 -0.99 -28.43
N ARG A 82 5.02 -1.19 -28.73
CA ARG A 82 4.56 -1.54 -30.08
C ARG A 82 4.82 -0.41 -31.10
N ALA A 83 4.70 0.85 -30.67
CA ALA A 83 5.01 2.01 -31.50
C ALA A 83 6.53 2.28 -31.63
N GLY A 84 7.38 1.60 -30.87
CA GLY A 84 8.84 1.78 -30.93
C GLY A 84 9.34 3.11 -30.36
N VAL A 85 8.49 3.88 -29.67
CA VAL A 85 8.84 5.21 -29.16
C VAL A 85 9.39 5.17 -27.73
N SER A 86 10.35 6.05 -27.44
CA SER A 86 10.92 6.15 -26.08
C SER A 86 9.94 6.85 -25.13
N ALA A 87 10.08 6.60 -23.82
CA ALA A 87 9.27 7.29 -22.81
C ALA A 87 9.47 8.82 -22.84
N ARG A 88 10.68 9.29 -23.13
CA ARG A 88 11.00 10.72 -23.27
C ARG A 88 10.31 11.34 -24.48
N ALA A 89 10.37 10.66 -25.63
CA ALA A 89 9.71 11.12 -26.83
C ALA A 89 8.19 11.19 -26.64
N LEU A 90 7.57 10.13 -26.11
CA LEU A 90 6.13 10.12 -25.89
C LEU A 90 5.68 11.16 -24.86
N ALA A 91 6.44 11.38 -23.78
CA ALA A 91 6.14 12.42 -22.81
C ALA A 91 6.14 13.82 -23.45
N ALA A 92 7.09 14.09 -24.35
CA ALA A 92 7.11 15.35 -25.10
C ALA A 92 5.90 15.47 -26.05
N CYS A 93 5.54 14.40 -26.77
CA CYS A 93 4.35 14.38 -27.63
C CYS A 93 3.04 14.59 -26.84
N ALA A 94 2.97 14.07 -25.62
CA ALA A 94 1.81 14.21 -24.74
C ALA A 94 1.76 15.56 -24.00
N ASP A 95 2.74 16.45 -24.20
CA ASP A 95 2.92 17.70 -23.45
C ASP A 95 2.99 17.46 -21.94
N MET A 96 3.87 16.54 -21.52
CA MET A 96 4.02 16.10 -20.14
C MET A 96 5.47 16.07 -19.68
N ASP A 97 5.69 16.37 -18.39
CA ASP A 97 6.97 16.07 -17.73
C ASP A 97 7.27 14.57 -17.74
N LEU A 98 8.53 14.23 -18.02
CA LEU A 98 9.00 12.84 -18.10
C LEU A 98 8.81 12.07 -16.79
N THR A 99 9.06 12.71 -15.65
CA THR A 99 8.91 12.07 -14.33
C THR A 99 7.44 11.74 -14.06
N ASN A 100 6.55 12.68 -14.38
CA ASN A 100 5.11 12.46 -14.25
C ASN A 100 4.61 11.36 -15.19
N TYR A 101 5.04 11.38 -16.45
CA TYR A 101 4.71 10.35 -17.43
C TYR A 101 5.16 8.95 -16.98
N GLN A 102 6.44 8.78 -16.60
CA GLN A 102 6.94 7.48 -16.14
C GLN A 102 6.33 7.03 -14.81
N ARG A 103 5.88 7.97 -13.98
CA ARG A 103 5.14 7.64 -12.75
C ARG A 103 3.79 6.98 -13.11
N ILE A 104 3.12 7.44 -14.16
CA ILE A 104 1.88 6.83 -14.68
C ILE A 104 2.16 5.47 -15.31
N GLU A 105 3.23 5.31 -16.11
CA GLU A 105 3.61 3.99 -16.68
C GLU A 105 3.82 2.92 -15.59
N ARG A 106 4.39 3.32 -14.44
CA ARG A 106 4.59 2.41 -13.29
C ARG A 106 3.31 2.16 -12.48
N GLY A 107 2.18 2.72 -12.91
CA GLY A 107 0.90 2.66 -12.20
C GLY A 107 0.88 3.42 -10.88
N ARG A 108 1.83 4.33 -10.66
CA ARG A 108 2.00 5.05 -9.39
C ARG A 108 1.25 6.38 -9.41
N GLY A 109 -0.07 6.35 -9.57
CA GLY A 109 -0.84 7.59 -9.65
C GLY A 109 -2.33 7.41 -9.88
N ASN A 110 -3.07 8.51 -9.74
CA ASN A 110 -4.43 8.65 -10.22
C ASN A 110 -4.44 9.74 -11.29
N PRO A 111 -4.06 9.43 -12.55
CA PRO A 111 -4.09 10.42 -13.63
C PRO A 111 -5.53 10.90 -13.85
N THR A 112 -5.69 12.18 -14.19
CA THR A 112 -7.00 12.71 -14.60
C THR A 112 -7.39 12.16 -15.96
N LEU A 113 -8.66 12.30 -16.31
CA LEU A 113 -9.14 11.98 -17.66
C LEU A 113 -8.37 12.74 -18.74
N SER A 114 -8.10 14.04 -18.51
CA SER A 114 -7.33 14.88 -19.42
C SER A 114 -5.92 14.33 -19.66
N THR A 115 -5.22 13.90 -18.61
CA THR A 115 -3.90 13.30 -18.73
C THR A 115 -3.93 11.98 -19.52
N LEU A 116 -4.94 11.13 -19.27
CA LEU A 116 -5.08 9.90 -20.04
C LEU A 116 -5.38 10.20 -21.52
N LEU A 117 -6.16 11.22 -21.80
CA LEU A 117 -6.45 11.65 -23.16
C LEU A 117 -5.21 12.17 -23.88
N GLN A 118 -4.37 12.98 -23.23
CA GLN A 118 -3.07 13.41 -23.76
C GLN A 118 -2.19 12.23 -24.16
N ILE A 119 -2.08 11.23 -23.28
CA ILE A 119 -1.30 10.01 -23.54
C ILE A 119 -1.89 9.19 -24.68
N ALA A 120 -3.23 9.05 -24.73
CA ALA A 120 -3.92 8.32 -25.78
C ALA A 120 -3.71 8.98 -27.16
N THR A 121 -3.84 10.31 -27.22
CA THR A 121 -3.54 11.10 -28.43
C THR A 121 -2.10 10.95 -28.87
N ALA A 122 -1.14 11.04 -27.94
CA ALA A 122 0.28 10.86 -28.25
C ALA A 122 0.64 9.43 -28.72
N LEU A 123 -0.14 8.44 -28.31
CA LEU A 123 -0.01 7.04 -28.75
C LEU A 123 -0.81 6.74 -30.02
N GLU A 124 -1.61 7.68 -30.52
CA GLU A 124 -2.52 7.50 -31.65
C GLU A 124 -3.49 6.32 -31.45
N VAL A 125 -4.02 6.17 -30.22
CA VAL A 125 -5.00 5.14 -29.87
C VAL A 125 -6.22 5.74 -29.20
N ASP A 126 -7.35 5.04 -29.30
CA ASP A 126 -8.55 5.40 -28.54
C ASP A 126 -8.29 5.29 -27.04
N LEU A 127 -8.79 6.27 -26.28
CA LEU A 127 -8.73 6.27 -24.81
C LEU A 127 -9.33 4.99 -24.21
N SER A 128 -10.37 4.43 -24.84
CA SER A 128 -10.99 3.17 -24.44
C SER A 128 -9.99 2.02 -24.36
N ALA A 129 -8.99 1.97 -25.24
CA ALA A 129 -7.99 0.92 -25.26
C ALA A 129 -7.12 0.92 -23.99
N LEU A 130 -6.98 2.07 -23.32
CA LEU A 130 -6.26 2.20 -22.05
C LEU A 130 -7.10 1.76 -20.85
N VAL A 131 -8.42 1.94 -20.89
CA VAL A 131 -9.32 1.78 -19.71
C VAL A 131 -10.32 0.62 -19.81
N THR A 132 -10.34 -0.13 -20.91
CA THR A 132 -11.29 -1.23 -21.11
C THR A 132 -11.16 -2.33 -20.05
N GLY A 133 -12.28 -2.84 -19.54
CA GLY A 133 -12.28 -4.03 -18.68
C GLY A 133 -11.83 -3.81 -17.24
N LEU A 134 -11.65 -2.57 -16.79
CA LEU A 134 -11.40 -2.25 -15.38
C LEU A 134 -12.58 -2.67 -14.50
N ARG A 135 -12.30 -3.15 -13.29
CA ARG A 135 -13.31 -3.72 -12.37
C ARG A 135 -13.31 -3.06 -10.99
N PRO A 136 -14.44 -3.08 -10.25
CA PRO A 136 -14.53 -2.46 -8.92
C PRO A 136 -13.52 -3.02 -7.90
N GLU A 137 -13.12 -4.29 -8.03
CA GLU A 137 -12.14 -4.94 -7.17
C GLU A 137 -10.74 -4.30 -7.30
N GLU A 138 -10.52 -3.54 -8.37
CA GLU A 138 -9.26 -2.87 -8.67
C GLU A 138 -9.18 -1.45 -8.09
N LEU A 139 -10.22 -1.01 -7.39
CA LEU A 139 -10.24 0.29 -6.72
C LEU A 139 -9.27 0.34 -5.54
N GLN A 140 -8.75 1.54 -5.26
CA GLN A 140 -7.86 1.74 -4.12
C GLN A 140 -8.60 1.54 -2.79
N ASN A 141 -7.88 1.07 -1.77
CA ASN A 141 -8.32 1.01 -0.38
C ASN A 141 -9.51 0.05 -0.13
N GLY A 142 -9.73 -0.95 -0.99
CA GLY A 142 -10.80 -1.94 -0.81
C GLY A 142 -12.20 -1.35 -0.93
N ARG A 143 -12.36 -0.24 -1.65
CA ARG A 143 -13.67 0.34 -1.94
C ARG A 143 -14.45 -0.57 -2.88
N LEU A 144 -15.66 -0.92 -2.49
CA LEU A 144 -16.61 -1.67 -3.30
C LEU A 144 -17.92 -0.86 -3.37
N PRO A 145 -18.01 0.11 -4.30
CA PRO A 145 -19.27 0.82 -4.53
C PRO A 145 -20.34 -0.14 -5.04
N TYR A 146 -21.60 0.23 -4.82
CA TYR A 146 -22.78 -0.54 -5.23
C TYR A 146 -23.61 0.27 -6.21
N GLY A 147 -24.47 -0.41 -6.98
CA GLY A 147 -25.34 0.25 -7.96
C GLY A 147 -26.48 1.01 -7.30
N TYR A 148 -27.03 2.02 -7.98
CA TYR A 148 -28.18 2.79 -7.47
C TYR A 148 -29.40 1.90 -7.20
N THR A 149 -29.52 0.77 -7.90
CA THR A 149 -30.56 -0.24 -7.71
C THR A 149 -30.52 -0.92 -6.34
N ASP A 150 -29.36 -0.95 -5.67
CA ASP A 150 -29.21 -1.55 -4.34
C ASP A 150 -29.49 -0.56 -3.18
N ILE A 151 -29.80 0.71 -3.48
CA ILE A 151 -30.13 1.74 -2.46
C ILE A 151 -31.23 1.26 -1.50
N PRO A 152 -32.37 0.69 -1.95
CA PRO A 152 -33.44 0.23 -1.05
C PRO A 152 -33.04 -0.95 -0.16
N ARG A 153 -32.06 -1.76 -0.58
CA ARG A 153 -31.55 -2.90 0.21
C ARG A 153 -30.64 -2.41 1.32
N ARG A 154 -29.75 -1.45 1.03
CA ARG A 154 -28.86 -0.86 2.04
C ARG A 154 -29.60 -0.01 3.07
N ARG A 155 -30.63 0.73 2.66
CA ARG A 155 -31.52 1.44 3.59
C ARG A 155 -32.28 0.50 4.52
N ARG A 156 -32.43 -0.79 4.21
CA ARG A 156 -33.08 -1.75 5.10
C ARG A 156 -32.11 -2.57 5.94
N GLY A 157 -30.80 -2.27 5.84
CA GLY A 157 -29.78 -2.93 6.65
C GLY A 157 -29.91 -2.59 8.15
N PRO A 158 -29.31 -3.40 9.04
CA PRO A 158 -29.47 -3.31 10.50
C PRO A 158 -29.04 -1.98 11.15
N ASN A 159 -28.42 -1.07 10.39
CA ASN A 159 -28.03 0.28 10.83
C ASN A 159 -28.94 1.39 10.28
N SER A 160 -30.12 1.07 9.76
CA SER A 160 -31.10 2.08 9.35
C SER A 160 -31.95 2.51 10.53
N THR A 161 -31.38 3.33 11.40
CA THR A 161 -32.14 4.13 12.36
C THR A 161 -32.40 5.50 11.76
N TYR A 162 -33.48 5.60 10.97
CA TYR A 162 -34.29 6.81 10.78
C TYR A 162 -35.72 6.36 10.47
#